data_AF-A0A7C1KYF8-F1
#
_entry.id   AF-A0A7C1KYF8-F1
#
_cell.length_a   1.000
_cell.length_b   1.000
_cell.length_c   1.000
_cell.angle_alpha   90.00
_cell.angle_beta   90.00
_cell.angle_gamma   90.00
#
_symmetry.space_group_name_H-M   'P 1'
#
loop_
_entity.id
_entity.type
_entity.pdbx_description
1 polymer ?
#
loop_
_entity_poly.entity_id
_entity_poly.type
_entity_poly.pdbx_seq_one_letter_code
_entity_poly.pdbx_strand_id
1 'polypeptide(L)'
;MIALWNLEPKCTNIALEKIRIYYQSINECVVDYLPLEHHLYDKVYCSSLFDYTDKLQIPDNVICGGTGFDLTTVLPDEIESMKPKLNMGFTTRGCIRKCPFCVVPEKEGSIKVTGDIYDFWDGKSRSITILDNNI
;
A
#
# COMPACT_ATOMS: atom_id res chain seq x y z
N MET A 1 -16.96 0.81 -10.35
CA MET A 1 -16.14 1.94 -9.84
C MET A 1 -15.54 1.57 -8.50
N ILE A 2 -14.21 1.60 -8.43
CA ILE A 2 -13.41 1.27 -7.25
C ILE A 2 -12.88 2.57 -6.64
N ALA A 3 -13.07 2.75 -5.34
CA ALA A 3 -12.56 3.92 -4.63
C ALA A 3 -11.37 3.56 -3.73
N LEU A 4 -10.38 4.44 -3.68
CA LEU A 4 -9.20 4.31 -2.84
C LEU A 4 -9.16 5.44 -1.80
N TRP A 5 -8.99 5.07 -0.54
CA TRP A 5 -8.94 6.00 0.58
C TRP A 5 -7.61 5.85 1.33
N ASN A 6 -6.72 6.81 1.13
CA ASN A 6 -5.50 6.92 1.91
C ASN A 6 -5.75 7.81 3.13
N LEU A 7 -5.69 7.25 4.35
CA LEU A 7 -5.88 8.05 5.56
C LEU A 7 -4.69 8.99 5.84
N GLU A 8 -3.53 8.73 5.22
CA GLU A 8 -2.34 9.58 5.30
C GLU A 8 -1.97 10.17 3.93
N PRO A 9 -2.70 11.20 3.42
CA PRO A 9 -2.52 11.72 2.07
C PRO A 9 -1.14 12.34 1.80
N LYS A 10 -0.37 12.65 2.86
CA LYS A 10 1.02 13.13 2.75
C LYS A 10 2.04 12.00 2.48
N CYS A 11 1.62 10.74 2.64
CA CYS A 11 2.46 9.57 2.44
C CYS A 11 2.00 8.85 1.18
N THR A 12 2.92 8.60 0.25
CA THR A 12 2.64 7.74 -0.91
C THR A 12 2.33 6.33 -0.43
N ASN A 13 1.15 5.82 -0.75
CA ASN A 13 0.73 4.49 -0.35
C ASN A 13 0.89 3.50 -1.51
N ILE A 14 2.00 2.77 -1.51
CA ILE A 14 2.34 1.82 -2.59
C ILE A 14 1.28 0.71 -2.71
N ALA A 15 0.67 0.26 -1.60
CA ALA A 15 -0.34 -0.80 -1.64
C ALA A 15 -1.63 -0.33 -2.35
N LEU A 16 -2.09 0.89 -2.08
CA LEU A 16 -3.22 1.48 -2.80
C LEU A 16 -2.89 1.71 -4.29
N GLU A 17 -1.66 2.11 -4.61
CA GLU A 17 -1.24 2.25 -6.01
C GLU A 17 -1.19 0.90 -6.75
N LYS A 18 -0.80 -0.20 -6.07
CA LYS A 18 -0.92 -1.55 -6.63
C LYS A 18 -2.37 -1.92 -6.95
N ILE A 19 -3.30 -1.64 -6.03
CA ILE A 19 -4.75 -1.83 -6.25
C ILE A 19 -5.21 -0.99 -7.45
N ARG A 20 -4.76 0.28 -7.53
CA ARG A 20 -5.10 1.19 -8.62
C ARG A 20 -4.74 0.59 -9.98
N ILE A 21 -3.47 0.20 -10.16
CA ILE A 21 -3.01 -0.29 -11.45
C ILE A 21 -3.55 -1.67 -11.81
N TYR A 22 -3.85 -2.52 -10.81
CA TYR A 22 -4.54 -3.79 -11.05
C TYR A 22 -5.92 -3.57 -11.65
N TYR A 23 -6.76 -2.77 -11.00
CA TYR A 23 -8.12 -2.51 -11.47
C TYR A 23 -8.12 -1.76 -12.81
N GLN A 24 -7.22 -0.79 -13.00
CA GLN A 24 -7.04 -0.14 -14.29
C GLN A 24 -6.64 -1.12 -15.41
N SER A 25 -5.83 -2.13 -15.12
CA SER A 25 -5.40 -3.13 -16.12
C SER A 25 -6.54 -4.01 -16.63
N ILE A 26 -7.61 -4.17 -15.85
CA ILE A 26 -8.84 -4.87 -16.24
C ILE A 26 -9.96 -3.92 -16.67
N ASN A 27 -9.62 -2.66 -16.99
CA ASN A 27 -10.52 -1.59 -17.46
C ASN A 27 -11.58 -1.15 -16.44
N GLU A 28 -11.34 -1.35 -15.15
CA GLU A 28 -12.19 -0.80 -14.09
C GLU A 28 -11.86 0.67 -13.82
N CYS A 29 -12.90 1.46 -13.53
CA CYS A 29 -12.75 2.86 -13.15
C CYS A 29 -12.28 2.94 -11.69
N VAL A 30 -11.12 3.56 -11.45
CA VAL A 30 -10.53 3.75 -10.12
C VAL A 30 -10.43 5.24 -9.79
N VAL A 31 -10.98 5.65 -8.65
CA VAL A 31 -11.03 7.04 -8.19
C VAL A 31 -10.58 7.16 -6.75
N ASP A 32 -10.30 8.39 -6.31
CA ASP A 32 -10.08 8.67 -4.89
C ASP A 32 -11.43 8.73 -4.18
N TYR A 33 -11.47 8.20 -2.96
CA TYR A 33 -12.70 8.11 -2.19
C TYR A 33 -13.24 9.49 -1.79
N LEU A 34 -14.50 9.74 -2.09
CA LEU A 34 -15.25 10.89 -1.62
C LEU A 34 -16.44 10.41 -0.76
N PRO A 35 -16.55 10.83 0.53
CA PRO A 35 -17.60 10.36 1.42
C PRO A 35 -19.03 10.57 0.90
N LEU A 36 -19.27 11.69 0.19
CA LEU A 36 -20.59 12.02 -0.37
C LEU A 36 -21.01 11.08 -1.51
N GLU A 37 -20.05 10.40 -2.13
CA GLU A 37 -20.24 9.50 -3.26
C GLU A 37 -20.16 8.02 -2.86
N HIS A 38 -20.11 7.70 -1.56
CA HIS A 38 -19.90 6.33 -1.07
C HIS A 38 -20.79 5.27 -1.72
N HIS A 39 -22.05 5.62 -1.96
CA HIS A 39 -23.07 4.76 -2.56
C HIS A 39 -22.85 4.46 -4.06
N LEU A 40 -21.93 5.15 -4.72
CA LEU A 40 -21.60 4.97 -6.14
C LEU A 40 -20.45 3.98 -6.37
N TYR A 41 -19.76 3.57 -5.31
CA TYR A 41 -18.61 2.68 -5.40
C TYR A 41 -19.01 1.23 -5.19
N ASP A 42 -18.55 0.34 -6.07
CA ASP A 42 -18.76 -1.10 -5.93
C ASP A 42 -17.86 -1.66 -4.82
N LYS A 43 -16.65 -1.10 -4.69
CA LYS A 43 -15.68 -1.42 -3.64
C LYS A 43 -14.93 -0.18 -3.21
N VAL A 44 -14.63 -0.11 -1.92
CA VAL A 44 -13.78 0.91 -1.33
C VAL A 44 -12.62 0.21 -0.62
N TYR A 45 -11.40 0.59 -0.95
CA TYR A 45 -10.20 0.18 -0.23
C TYR A 45 -9.70 1.33 0.61
N CYS A 46 -9.51 1.11 1.90
CA CYS A 46 -8.95 2.09 2.83
C CYS A 46 -7.63 1.58 3.38
N SER A 47 -6.65 2.47 3.51
CA SER A 47 -5.37 2.12 4.11
C SER A 47 -4.88 3.14 5.12
N SER A 48 -4.30 2.63 6.21
CA SER A 48 -3.67 3.43 7.24
C SER A 48 -2.30 2.87 7.62
N LEU A 49 -1.32 3.75 7.70
CA LEU A 49 0.05 3.46 8.16
C LEU A 49 0.19 3.55 9.67
N PHE A 50 -0.66 4.33 10.35
CA PHE A 50 -0.50 4.65 11.77
C PHE A 50 -1.71 4.19 12.61
N ASP A 51 -1.44 3.63 13.77
CA ASP A 51 -2.45 3.20 14.74
C ASP A 51 -3.24 4.37 15.32
N TYR A 52 -2.60 5.53 15.48
CA TYR A 52 -3.21 6.76 16.02
C TYR A 52 -4.07 7.56 15.02
N THR A 53 -4.11 7.20 13.74
CA THR A 53 -5.01 7.88 12.77
C THR A 53 -6.47 7.60 13.14
N ASP A 54 -7.33 8.63 13.13
CA ASP A 54 -8.77 8.49 13.42
C ASP A 54 -9.46 7.64 12.36
N LYS A 55 -10.19 6.63 12.82
CA LYS A 55 -10.87 5.60 12.01
C LYS A 55 -12.38 5.52 12.30
N LEU A 56 -12.92 6.43 13.12
CA LEU A 56 -14.32 6.36 13.58
C LEU A 56 -15.35 6.53 12.45
N GLN A 57 -14.98 7.23 11.38
CA GLN A 57 -15.88 7.54 10.26
C GLN A 57 -15.80 6.53 9.12
N ILE A 58 -15.10 5.40 9.32
CA ILE A 58 -14.94 4.39 8.27
C ILE A 58 -16.17 3.48 8.26
N PRO A 59 -16.91 3.40 7.14
CA PRO A 59 -18.06 2.50 7.04
C PRO A 59 -17.66 1.02 7.08
N ASP A 60 -18.54 0.16 7.62
CA ASP A 60 -18.29 -1.29 7.76
C ASP A 60 -18.06 -2.02 6.44
N ASN A 61 -18.55 -1.49 5.31
CA ASN A 61 -18.42 -2.11 3.99
C ASN A 61 -17.13 -1.73 3.25
N VAL A 62 -16.15 -1.14 3.95
CA VAL A 62 -14.85 -0.74 3.39
C VAL A 62 -13.78 -1.80 3.68
N ILE A 63 -13.01 -2.18 2.65
CA ILE A 63 -11.89 -3.12 2.79
C ILE A 63 -10.69 -2.35 3.34
N CYS A 64 -10.36 -2.56 4.62
CA CYS A 64 -9.29 -1.84 5.30
C CYS A 64 -8.01 -2.66 5.41
N GLY A 65 -6.86 -2.01 5.31
CA GLY A 65 -5.56 -2.66 5.50
C GLY A 65 -4.40 -1.72 5.79
N GLY A 66 -3.26 -2.29 6.19
CA GLY A 66 -2.08 -1.52 6.57
C GLY A 66 -1.82 -1.57 8.08
N THR A 67 -0.63 -1.13 8.46
CA THR A 67 -0.11 -1.25 9.84
C THR A 67 -1.04 -0.62 10.87
N GLY A 68 -1.76 0.45 10.50
CA GLY A 68 -2.69 1.13 11.40
C GLY A 68 -3.98 0.36 11.69
N PHE A 69 -4.29 -0.70 10.94
CA PHE A 69 -5.47 -1.55 11.15
C PHE A 69 -5.09 -2.94 11.66
N ASP A 70 -4.31 -3.67 10.86
CA ASP A 70 -3.95 -5.06 11.13
C ASP A 70 -2.62 -5.37 10.42
N LEU A 71 -1.67 -5.92 11.18
CA LEU A 71 -0.35 -6.30 10.68
C LEU A 71 -0.40 -7.52 9.74
N THR A 72 -1.46 -8.31 9.82
CA THR A 72 -1.61 -9.58 9.09
C THR A 72 -2.35 -9.44 7.76
N THR A 73 -3.03 -8.32 7.53
CA THR A 73 -3.73 -8.06 6.27
C THR A 73 -2.73 -7.95 5.12
N VAL A 74 -2.90 -8.83 4.13
CA VAL A 74 -2.10 -8.86 2.90
C VAL A 74 -2.97 -8.60 1.68
N LEU A 75 -2.36 -8.02 0.64
CA LEU A 75 -3.01 -7.93 -0.66
C LEU A 75 -3.07 -9.33 -1.31
N PRO A 76 -4.11 -9.62 -2.11
CA PRO A 76 -4.10 -10.79 -2.99
C PRO A 76 -2.88 -10.80 -3.91
N ASP A 77 -2.33 -11.97 -4.19
CA ASP A 77 -1.05 -12.13 -4.92
C ASP A 77 -1.02 -11.41 -6.28
N GLU A 78 -2.13 -11.45 -7.02
CA GLU A 78 -2.30 -10.75 -8.29
C GLU A 78 -2.12 -9.23 -8.16
N ILE A 79 -2.65 -8.63 -7.08
CA ILE A 79 -2.49 -7.20 -6.79
C ILE A 79 -1.10 -6.93 -6.22
N GLU A 80 -0.60 -7.78 -5.31
CA GLU A 80 0.72 -7.60 -4.70
C GLU A 80 1.85 -7.69 -5.75
N SER A 81 1.66 -8.48 -6.81
CA SER A 81 2.60 -8.61 -7.92
C SER A 81 2.70 -7.36 -8.81
N MET A 82 1.78 -6.40 -8.67
CA MET A 82 1.79 -5.18 -9.46
C MET A 82 2.97 -4.27 -9.10
N LYS A 83 3.57 -3.66 -10.13
CA LYS A 83 4.83 -2.89 -10.06
C LYS A 83 4.64 -1.46 -10.55
N PRO A 84 4.02 -0.56 -9.75
CA PRO A 84 3.78 0.81 -10.15
C PRO A 84 5.12 1.58 -10.24
N LYS A 85 5.30 2.38 -11.30
CA LYS A 85 6.54 3.14 -11.57
C LYS A 85 6.56 4.46 -10.80
N LEU A 86 6.61 4.37 -9.47
CA LEU A 86 6.52 5.52 -8.56
C LEU A 86 7.87 6.20 -8.27
N ASN A 87 8.98 5.68 -8.82
CA ASN A 87 10.36 6.05 -8.43
C ASN A 87 10.62 5.91 -6.93
N MET A 88 9.79 5.13 -6.24
CA MET A 88 9.87 4.81 -4.83
C MET A 88 9.42 3.37 -4.62
N GLY A 89 10.16 2.58 -3.85
CA GLY A 89 9.83 1.18 -3.65
C GLY A 89 10.81 0.43 -2.76
N PHE A 90 10.66 -0.90 -2.75
CA PHE A 90 11.45 -1.82 -1.96
C PHE A 90 12.17 -2.80 -2.88
N THR A 91 13.46 -3.03 -2.65
CA THR A 91 14.20 -4.15 -3.25
C THR A 91 14.26 -5.33 -2.29
N THR A 92 14.19 -5.06 -0.99
CA THR A 92 14.04 -6.07 0.07
C THR A 92 12.95 -5.69 1.08
N ARG A 93 12.37 -6.70 1.70
CA ARG A 93 11.41 -6.58 2.81
C ARG A 93 11.82 -7.48 3.96
N GLY A 94 11.29 -7.22 5.15
CA GLY A 94 11.65 -7.96 6.37
C GLY A 94 12.85 -7.36 7.11
N CYS A 95 13.08 -7.85 8.32
CA CYS A 95 14.19 -7.43 9.17
C CYS A 95 14.56 -8.53 10.18
N ILE A 96 15.86 -8.81 10.35
CA ILE A 96 16.35 -9.80 11.32
C ILE A 96 16.45 -9.26 12.75
N ARG A 97 16.36 -7.93 12.93
CA ARG A 97 16.53 -7.28 14.24
C ARG A 97 15.25 -7.41 15.05
N LYS A 98 15.36 -7.56 16.37
CA LYS A 98 14.22 -7.65 17.29
C LYS A 98 14.08 -6.39 18.15
N CYS A 99 14.13 -5.23 17.50
CA CYS A 99 14.00 -3.95 18.19
C CYS A 99 12.60 -3.86 18.84
N PRO A 100 12.48 -3.49 20.13
CA PRO A 100 11.21 -3.54 20.85
C PRO A 100 10.15 -2.57 20.30
N PHE A 101 10.56 -1.55 19.55
CA PHE A 101 9.69 -0.56 18.93
C PHE A 101 9.30 -0.90 17.48
N CYS A 102 9.85 -1.95 16.89
CA CYS A 102 9.77 -2.21 15.46
C CYS A 102 8.78 -3.32 15.14
N VAL A 103 7.76 -3.01 14.34
CA VAL A 103 6.74 -3.97 13.89
C VAL A 103 7.19 -4.83 12.70
N VAL A 104 8.30 -4.48 12.04
CA VAL A 104 8.73 -5.11 10.77
C VAL A 104 8.95 -6.63 10.90
N PRO A 105 9.64 -7.16 11.94
CA PRO A 105 9.88 -8.61 12.04
C PRO A 105 8.59 -9.41 12.17
N GLU A 106 7.58 -8.85 12.83
CA GLU A 106 6.25 -9.46 12.97
C GLU A 106 5.44 -9.36 11.66
N LYS A 107 5.43 -8.16 11.05
CA LYS A 107 4.65 -7.87 9.85
C LYS A 107 5.21 -8.51 8.57
N GLU A 108 6.53 -8.44 8.39
CA GLU A 108 7.19 -8.78 7.12
C GLU A 108 8.07 -10.04 7.22
N GLY A 109 8.42 -10.45 8.45
CA GLY A 109 9.25 -11.61 8.70
C GLY A 109 10.75 -11.37 8.48
N SER A 110 11.46 -12.45 8.16
CA SER A 110 12.90 -12.42 7.86
C SER A 110 13.17 -11.71 6.53
N ILE A 111 14.41 -11.21 6.38
CA ILE A 111 14.82 -10.47 5.17
C ILE A 111 14.65 -11.35 3.93
N LYS A 112 13.97 -10.81 2.92
CA LYS A 112 13.77 -11.43 1.61
C LYS A 112 13.88 -10.40 0.51
N VAL A 113 14.44 -10.81 -0.64
CA VAL A 113 14.44 -10.01 -1.86
C VAL A 113 13.04 -10.02 -2.44
N THR A 114 12.50 -8.84 -2.75
CA THR A 114 11.15 -8.68 -3.29
C THR A 114 11.12 -8.12 -4.70
N GLY A 115 12.25 -7.57 -5.17
CA GLY A 115 12.35 -6.99 -6.50
C GLY A 115 13.66 -6.25 -6.69
N ASP A 116 13.73 -5.50 -7.78
CA ASP A 116 14.86 -4.63 -8.09
C ASP A 116 14.41 -3.18 -8.33
N ILE A 117 15.38 -2.27 -8.52
CA ILE A 117 15.07 -0.84 -8.75
C ILE A 117 14.30 -0.60 -10.05
N TYR A 118 14.43 -1.48 -11.05
CA TYR A 118 13.73 -1.37 -12.32
C TYR A 118 12.25 -1.68 -12.17
N ASP A 119 11.85 -2.36 -11.09
CA ASP A 119 10.44 -2.63 -10.78
C ASP A 119 9.63 -1.36 -10.52
N PHE A 120 10.23 -0.33 -9.90
CA PHE A 120 9.53 0.93 -9.58
C PHE A 120 10.12 2.17 -10.25
N TRP A 121 11.25 2.08 -10.93
CA TRP A 121 11.82 3.18 -11.71
C TRP A 121 11.09 3.38 -13.05
N ASP A 122 10.81 4.65 -13.38
CA ASP A 122 10.11 5.04 -14.61
C ASP A 122 10.98 5.07 -15.88
N GLY A 123 12.28 4.74 -15.77
CA GLY A 123 13.23 4.76 -16.88
C GLY A 123 13.78 6.16 -17.24
N LYS A 124 13.37 7.21 -16.54
CA LYS A 124 13.67 8.62 -16.89
C LYS A 124 14.21 9.42 -15.72
N SER A 125 13.68 9.18 -14.52
CA SER A 125 13.99 9.92 -13.31
C SER A 125 15.44 9.69 -12.89
N ARG A 126 16.11 10.76 -12.49
CA ARG A 126 17.53 10.74 -12.06
C ARG A 126 17.73 10.29 -10.62
N SER A 127 16.64 10.22 -9.86
CA SER A 127 16.63 9.87 -8.44
C SER A 127 15.48 8.94 -8.15
N ILE A 128 15.71 7.96 -7.28
CA ILE A 128 14.69 7.06 -6.75
C ILE A 128 14.80 7.01 -5.22
N THR A 129 13.73 6.64 -4.54
CA THR A 129 13.71 6.45 -3.09
C THR A 129 13.58 4.96 -2.75
N ILE A 130 14.54 4.41 -2.03
CA ILE A 130 14.51 3.03 -1.54
C ILE A 130 13.98 3.04 -0.11
N LEU A 131 13.00 2.18 0.18
CA LEU A 131 12.30 2.12 1.46
C LEU A 131 12.70 0.91 2.32
N ASP A 132 13.72 0.16 1.91
CA ASP A 132 14.20 -1.04 2.59
C ASP A 132 14.53 -0.80 4.07
N ASN A 133 14.16 -1.77 4.92
CA ASN A 133 14.33 -1.65 6.37
C ASN A 133 15.79 -1.80 6.86
N ASN A 134 16.69 -2.34 6.02
CA ASN A 134 18.03 -2.76 6.45
C ASN A 134 19.10 -2.60 5.35
N ILE A 135 19.06 -1.47 4.62
CA ILE A 135 20.13 -1.02 3.72
C ILE A 135 20.97 0.07 4.40
#